data_AF-A0A9J6EVK5-F1
#
_entry.id   AF-A0A9J6EVK5-F1
#
_cell.length_a   1.000
_cell.length_b   1.000
_cell.length_c   1.000
_cell.angle_alpha   90.00
_cell.angle_beta   90.00
_cell.angle_gamma   90.00
#
_symmetry.space_group_name_H-M   'P 1'
#
loop_
_entity.id
_entity.type
_entity.pdbx_description
1 polymer ?
#
loop_
_entity_poly.entity_id
_entity_poly.type
_entity_poly.pdbx_seq_one_letter_code
_entity_poly.pdbx_strand_id
1 'polypeptide(L)'
;MVIPAAILHPPFYVATYPKSYNLGSLGHVLGHEMTHAFDPEMGLYDRSGQRKDWWTSGSRVEFENRLDCLRRMYNTIPWAEGVAHGDYALSENFADSGGLLKAYRAFRAAKAGSRPAAPASLASFTDEQMFFLSSCFKWCSAEDKESAGSYSPPRLRCNVPLMNMPQFAAAFHCGPGKAMNPSTRCDFM
;
A
#
# COMPACT_ATOMS: atom_id res chain seq x y z
N MET A 1 -12.68 0.64 -11.53
CA MET A 1 -12.81 0.76 -10.06
C MET A 1 -14.27 0.73 -9.67
N VAL A 2 -14.65 -0.20 -8.80
CA VAL A 2 -15.98 -0.29 -8.19
C VAL A 2 -15.76 -0.42 -6.69
N ILE A 3 -16.50 0.35 -5.88
CA ILE A 3 -16.41 0.31 -4.41
C ILE A 3 -17.78 -0.10 -3.87
N PRO A 4 -17.96 -1.38 -3.49
CA PRO A 4 -19.23 -1.85 -2.97
C PRO A 4 -19.59 -1.17 -1.65
N ALA A 5 -20.87 -0.92 -1.40
CA ALA A 5 -21.32 -0.30 -0.15
C ALA A 5 -20.84 -1.06 1.11
N ALA A 6 -20.69 -2.39 1.02
CA ALA A 6 -20.22 -3.23 2.11
C ALA A 6 -18.82 -2.87 2.63
N ILE A 7 -17.95 -2.30 1.79
CA ILE A 7 -16.61 -1.85 2.22
C ILE A 7 -16.63 -0.45 2.85
N LEU A 8 -17.76 0.27 2.81
CA LEU A 8 -17.90 1.62 3.38
C LEU A 8 -18.27 1.57 4.87
N HIS A 9 -17.78 0.55 5.57
CA HIS A 9 -18.02 0.28 6.99
C HIS A 9 -16.68 0.08 7.72
N PRO A 10 -16.65 0.12 9.07
CA PRO A 10 -15.46 -0.25 9.83
C PRO A 10 -14.96 -1.66 9.43
N PRO A 11 -13.64 -1.89 9.35
CA PRO A 11 -12.56 -0.97 9.72
C PRO A 11 -12.16 0.02 8.61
N PHE A 12 -12.75 -0.06 7.42
CA PHE A 12 -12.33 0.74 6.27
C PHE A 12 -12.76 2.20 6.36
N TYR A 13 -14.01 2.48 6.75
CA TYR A 13 -14.51 3.84 6.85
C TYR A 13 -15.37 4.05 8.09
N VAL A 14 -15.08 5.13 8.82
CA VAL A 14 -15.87 5.59 9.96
C VAL A 14 -16.04 7.11 9.83
N ALA A 15 -17.26 7.56 9.54
CA ALA A 15 -17.53 8.97 9.24
C ALA A 15 -17.14 9.94 10.37
N THR A 16 -17.14 9.46 11.61
CA THR A 16 -16.81 10.27 12.80
C THR A 16 -15.31 10.26 13.15
N TYR A 17 -14.49 9.44 12.49
CA TYR A 17 -13.05 9.34 12.79
C TYR A 17 -12.21 10.38 12.03
N PRO A 18 -10.99 10.66 12.50
CA PRO A 18 -10.05 11.52 11.80
C PRO A 18 -9.81 11.12 10.34
N LYS A 19 -9.50 12.13 9.51
CA LYS A 19 -9.12 11.91 8.11
C LYS A 19 -7.87 11.03 7.98
N SER A 20 -6.93 11.14 8.92
CA SER A 20 -5.75 10.26 9.02
C SER A 20 -6.16 8.79 9.03
N TYR A 21 -7.12 8.41 9.89
CA TYR A 21 -7.68 7.06 9.91
C TYR A 21 -8.27 6.67 8.55
N ASN A 22 -9.27 7.42 8.07
CA ASN A 22 -10.04 7.07 6.87
C ASN A 22 -9.22 7.07 5.58
N LEU A 23 -8.22 7.95 5.47
CA LEU A 23 -7.30 7.98 4.32
C LEU A 23 -6.26 6.85 4.41
N GLY A 24 -5.82 6.49 5.62
CA GLY A 24 -4.97 5.31 5.80
C GLY A 24 -5.73 4.03 5.46
N SER A 25 -6.98 3.88 5.88
CA SER A 25 -7.79 2.68 5.66
C SER A 25 -8.44 2.66 4.27
N LEU A 26 -9.60 3.31 4.08
CA LEU A 26 -10.33 3.33 2.80
C LEU A 26 -9.51 4.05 1.73
N GLY A 27 -8.82 5.14 2.06
CA GLY A 27 -7.98 5.85 1.09
C GLY A 27 -6.88 4.98 0.47
N HIS A 28 -6.26 4.08 1.26
CA HIS A 28 -5.32 3.08 0.74
C HIS A 28 -6.02 2.12 -0.23
N VAL A 29 -7.22 1.61 0.10
CA VAL A 29 -8.00 0.76 -0.82
C VAL A 29 -8.32 1.49 -2.13
N LEU A 30 -8.80 2.73 -2.07
CA LEU A 30 -9.06 3.52 -3.28
C LEU A 30 -7.79 3.74 -4.10
N GLY A 31 -6.67 4.07 -3.44
CA GLY A 31 -5.38 4.23 -4.09
C GLY A 31 -4.89 2.93 -4.75
N HIS A 32 -5.16 1.79 -4.13
CA HIS A 32 -4.83 0.46 -4.64
C HIS A 32 -5.60 0.18 -5.94
N GLU A 33 -6.92 0.32 -5.92
CA GLU A 33 -7.78 0.15 -7.11
C GLU A 33 -7.44 1.13 -8.25
N MET A 34 -7.03 2.36 -7.92
CA MET A 34 -6.54 3.32 -8.91
C MET A 34 -5.19 2.93 -9.49
N THR A 35 -4.32 2.30 -8.69
CA THR A 35 -2.98 1.90 -9.12
C THR A 35 -3.03 0.71 -10.06
N HIS A 36 -4.04 -0.16 -9.94
CA HIS A 36 -4.27 -1.23 -10.91
C HIS A 36 -4.36 -0.74 -12.35
N ALA A 37 -4.84 0.48 -12.64
CA ALA A 37 -4.85 1.00 -14.01
C ALA A 37 -3.43 1.10 -14.66
N PHE A 38 -2.36 0.99 -13.86
CA PHE A 38 -0.98 1.15 -14.28
C PHE A 38 -0.09 -0.04 -13.90
N ASP A 39 -0.66 -1.10 -13.34
CA ASP A 39 0.10 -2.28 -12.92
C ASP A 39 0.67 -3.05 -14.14
N PRO A 40 1.52 -4.08 -13.93
CA PRO A 40 2.14 -4.82 -15.03
C PRO A 40 1.15 -5.49 -16.00
N GLU A 41 -0.06 -5.81 -15.54
CA GLU A 41 -1.09 -6.51 -16.31
C GLU A 41 -1.98 -5.53 -17.07
N MET A 42 -2.46 -4.51 -16.37
CA MET A 42 -3.44 -3.53 -16.85
C MET A 42 -2.80 -2.31 -17.49
N GLY A 43 -1.52 -2.02 -17.20
CA GLY A 43 -0.75 -0.97 -17.87
C GLY A 43 -0.58 -1.20 -19.38
N LEU A 44 -0.98 -2.34 -19.90
CA LEU A 44 -1.03 -2.67 -21.34
C LEU A 44 -2.30 -2.16 -22.04
N TYR A 45 -3.24 -1.58 -21.29
CA TYR A 45 -4.52 -1.09 -21.80
C TYR A 45 -4.54 0.43 -21.78
N ASP A 46 -5.02 1.03 -22.87
CA ASP A 46 -5.16 2.49 -22.96
C ASP A 46 -6.41 2.99 -22.20
N ARG A 47 -6.63 4.30 -22.21
CA ARG A 47 -7.78 4.96 -21.55
C ARG A 47 -9.16 4.45 -21.98
N SER A 48 -9.26 3.77 -23.13
CA SER A 48 -10.52 3.20 -23.64
C SER A 48 -10.69 1.73 -23.27
N GLY A 49 -9.72 1.15 -22.56
CA GLY A 49 -9.70 -0.27 -22.21
C GLY A 49 -9.26 -1.18 -23.36
N GLN A 50 -8.59 -0.63 -24.38
CA GLN A 50 -8.03 -1.43 -25.47
C GLN A 50 -6.58 -1.79 -25.20
N ARG A 51 -6.23 -3.06 -25.41
CA ARG A 51 -4.84 -3.50 -25.30
C ARG A 51 -4.00 -2.85 -26.41
N LYS A 52 -3.15 -1.92 -26.02
CA LYS A 52 -2.34 -1.10 -26.92
C LYS A 52 -1.10 -0.64 -26.17
N ASP A 53 0.06 -0.76 -26.78
CA ASP A 53 1.25 -0.13 -26.22
C ASP A 53 1.14 1.39 -26.38
N TRP A 54 0.99 2.08 -25.26
CA TRP A 54 0.92 3.54 -25.17
C TRP A 54 2.13 4.11 -24.40
N TRP A 55 3.09 3.26 -24.02
CA TRP A 55 4.31 3.67 -23.34
C TRP A 55 5.35 4.16 -24.33
N THR A 56 6.18 5.11 -23.91
CA THR A 56 7.47 5.31 -24.59
C THR A 56 8.43 4.20 -24.15
N SER A 57 9.38 3.84 -25.01
CA SER A 57 10.38 2.81 -24.70
C SER A 57 11.15 3.14 -23.41
N GLY A 58 11.55 4.40 -23.22
CA GLY A 58 12.23 4.84 -22.01
C GLY A 58 11.38 4.71 -20.75
N SER A 59 10.09 5.09 -20.82
CA SER A 59 9.16 4.92 -19.70
C SER A 59 8.91 3.45 -19.38
N ARG A 60 8.85 2.57 -20.39
CA ARG A 60 8.65 1.14 -20.17
C ARG A 60 9.85 0.52 -19.46
N VAL A 61 11.07 0.84 -19.88
CA VAL A 61 12.31 0.36 -19.24
C VAL A 61 12.34 0.77 -17.77
N GLU A 62 12.03 2.03 -17.47
CA GLU A 62 12.09 2.51 -16.09
C GLU A 62 10.97 1.95 -15.22
N PHE A 63 9.80 1.70 -15.79
CA PHE A 63 8.73 0.98 -15.12
C PHE A 63 9.17 -0.44 -14.72
N GLU A 64 9.76 -1.20 -15.64
CA GLU A 64 10.29 -2.55 -15.36
C GLU A 64 11.39 -2.53 -14.29
N ASN A 65 12.31 -1.56 -14.32
CA ASN A 65 13.35 -1.42 -13.29
C ASN A 65 12.76 -1.27 -11.88
N ARG A 66 11.67 -0.51 -11.76
CA ARG A 66 10.97 -0.28 -10.49
C ARG A 66 10.20 -1.51 -10.03
N LEU A 67 9.56 -2.23 -10.95
CA LEU A 67 8.93 -3.52 -10.68
C LEU A 67 9.96 -4.56 -10.21
N ASP A 68 11.12 -4.61 -10.86
CA ASP A 68 12.22 -5.50 -10.48
C ASP A 68 12.73 -5.20 -9.06
N CYS A 69 12.78 -3.92 -8.68
CA CYS A 69 13.07 -3.56 -7.30
C CYS A 69 12.03 -4.12 -6.33
N LEU A 70 10.74 -3.92 -6.62
CA LEU A 70 9.63 -4.40 -5.79
C LEU A 70 9.68 -5.92 -5.62
N ARG A 71 9.87 -6.64 -6.73
CA ARG A 71 10.00 -8.09 -6.78
C ARG A 71 11.11 -8.56 -5.83
N ARG A 72 12.30 -7.96 -5.93
CA ARG A 72 13.42 -8.27 -5.02
C ARG A 72 13.06 -7.98 -3.57
N MET A 73 12.43 -6.84 -3.28
CA MET A 73 12.05 -6.48 -1.91
C MET A 73 11.13 -7.54 -1.28
N TYR A 74 10.09 -7.97 -1.98
CA TYR A 74 9.20 -9.04 -1.50
C TYR A 74 9.92 -10.39 -1.37
N ASN A 75 10.80 -10.75 -2.31
CA ASN A 75 11.55 -12.01 -2.28
C ASN A 75 12.64 -12.06 -1.17
N THR A 76 13.00 -10.93 -0.56
CA THR A 76 13.97 -10.90 0.56
C THR A 76 13.35 -11.21 1.92
N ILE A 77 12.01 -11.20 2.04
CA ILE A 77 11.33 -11.45 3.31
C ILE A 77 10.93 -12.93 3.39
N PRO A 78 11.50 -13.71 4.32
CA PRO A 78 11.13 -15.11 4.47
C PRO A 78 9.67 -15.22 4.93
N TRP A 79 8.88 -16.05 4.27
CA TRP A 79 7.47 -16.26 4.62
C TRP A 79 7.04 -17.73 4.61
N ALA A 80 7.56 -18.52 3.68
CA ALA A 80 7.48 -19.97 3.65
C ALA A 80 8.65 -20.49 2.78
N GLU A 81 9.08 -21.74 2.97
CA GLU A 81 10.17 -22.30 2.15
C GLU A 81 9.75 -22.32 0.66
N GLY A 82 10.48 -21.59 -0.19
CA GLY A 82 10.38 -21.73 -1.65
C GLY A 82 9.36 -20.83 -2.38
N VAL A 83 8.64 -19.92 -1.72
CA VAL A 83 7.65 -19.05 -2.40
C VAL A 83 8.20 -17.65 -2.67
N ALA A 84 8.41 -17.35 -3.96
CA ALA A 84 8.83 -16.02 -4.45
C ALA A 84 7.61 -15.09 -4.64
N HIS A 85 7.06 -14.57 -3.54
CA HIS A 85 5.88 -13.69 -3.55
C HIS A 85 6.07 -12.41 -4.39
N GLY A 86 7.31 -11.98 -4.62
CA GLY A 86 7.61 -10.83 -5.46
C GLY A 86 7.28 -11.05 -6.94
N ASP A 87 7.33 -12.29 -7.41
CA ASP A 87 7.00 -12.65 -8.79
C ASP A 87 5.51 -12.93 -8.95
N TYR A 88 4.99 -13.79 -8.08
CA TYR A 88 3.63 -14.30 -8.18
C TYR A 88 2.55 -13.24 -7.90
N ALA A 89 2.81 -12.32 -6.96
CA ALA A 89 1.84 -11.31 -6.54
C ALA A 89 2.25 -9.88 -6.95
N LEU A 90 3.09 -9.74 -7.99
CA LEU A 90 3.71 -8.46 -8.34
C LEU A 90 2.70 -7.34 -8.61
N SER A 91 1.61 -7.64 -9.33
CA SER A 91 0.56 -6.67 -9.64
C SER A 91 -0.08 -6.10 -8.36
N GLU A 92 -0.48 -6.99 -7.45
CA GLU A 92 -1.06 -6.65 -6.14
C GLU A 92 -0.08 -5.91 -5.23
N ASN A 93 1.18 -6.35 -5.20
CA ASN A 93 2.25 -5.71 -4.44
C ASN A 93 2.50 -4.27 -4.93
N PHE A 94 2.41 -4.07 -6.24
CA PHE A 94 2.55 -2.76 -6.88
C PHE A 94 1.35 -1.88 -6.52
N ALA A 95 0.14 -2.43 -6.58
CA ALA A 95 -1.08 -1.72 -6.20
C ALA A 95 -1.11 -1.33 -4.73
N ASP A 96 -0.67 -2.19 -3.80
CA ASP A 96 -0.54 -1.87 -2.38
C ASP A 96 0.46 -0.72 -2.16
N SER A 97 1.66 -0.84 -2.73
CA SER A 97 2.72 0.16 -2.54
C SER A 97 2.35 1.52 -3.15
N GLY A 98 1.83 1.50 -4.38
CA GLY A 98 1.40 2.72 -5.07
C GLY A 98 0.15 3.33 -4.45
N GLY A 99 -0.78 2.50 -3.98
CA GLY A 99 -2.02 2.91 -3.33
C GLY A 99 -1.78 3.58 -1.99
N LEU A 100 -0.94 2.99 -1.15
CA LEU A 100 -0.55 3.58 0.12
C LEU A 100 0.14 4.95 -0.06
N LEU A 101 1.05 5.05 -1.04
CA LEU A 101 1.76 6.30 -1.30
C LEU A 101 0.82 7.40 -1.82
N LYS A 102 -0.16 7.06 -2.70
CA LYS A 102 -1.22 7.98 -3.14
C LYS A 102 -2.11 8.43 -1.98
N ALA A 103 -2.54 7.49 -1.14
CA ALA A 103 -3.34 7.77 0.04
C ALA A 103 -2.61 8.69 1.02
N TYR A 104 -1.31 8.47 1.23
CA TYR A 104 -0.49 9.32 2.08
C TYR A 104 -0.37 10.74 1.51
N ARG A 105 -0.15 10.88 0.20
CA ARG A 105 -0.15 12.20 -0.47
C ARG A 105 -1.49 12.91 -0.29
N ALA A 106 -2.61 12.20 -0.44
CA ALA A 106 -3.94 12.75 -0.19
C ALA A 106 -4.13 13.17 1.27
N PHE A 107 -3.63 12.37 2.23
CA PHE A 107 -3.62 12.73 3.65
C PHE A 107 -2.82 14.01 3.92
N ARG A 108 -1.61 14.13 3.35
CA ARG A 108 -0.79 15.34 3.50
C ARG A 108 -1.39 16.58 2.85
N ALA A 109 -2.13 16.40 1.75
CA ALA A 109 -2.81 17.49 1.05
C ALA A 109 -4.16 17.87 1.68
N ALA A 110 -4.74 17.01 2.53
CA ALA A 110 -5.99 17.30 3.20
C ALA A 110 -5.82 18.51 4.11
N LYS A 111 -6.64 19.55 3.91
CA LYS A 111 -6.62 20.74 4.76
C LYS A 111 -6.77 20.35 6.22
N ALA A 112 -5.90 20.91 7.06
CA ALA A 112 -6.03 20.86 8.51
C ALA A 112 -7.41 21.42 8.89
N GLY A 113 -8.16 20.67 9.66
CA GLY A 113 -9.43 21.07 10.25
C GLY A 113 -9.47 20.59 11.69
N SER A 114 -10.61 20.78 12.36
CA SER A 114 -10.84 20.17 13.68
C SER A 114 -10.61 18.67 13.58
N ARG A 115 -9.63 18.16 14.33
CA ARG A 115 -9.37 16.71 14.44
C ARG A 115 -10.53 16.08 15.21
N PRO A 116 -11.38 15.25 14.58
CA PRO A 116 -12.38 14.49 15.32
C PRO A 116 -11.72 13.64 16.41
N ALA A 117 -12.48 13.23 17.42
CA ALA A 117 -11.96 12.30 18.41
C ALA A 117 -11.55 10.98 17.73
N ALA A 118 -10.31 10.57 17.96
CA ALA A 118 -9.85 9.25 17.60
C ALA A 118 -10.57 8.19 18.46
N PRO A 119 -10.71 6.94 17.99
CA PRO A 119 -11.07 5.84 18.88
C PRO A 119 -10.08 5.77 20.05
N ALA A 120 -10.56 5.37 21.23
CA ALA A 120 -9.75 5.32 22.45
C ALA A 120 -8.44 4.51 22.27
N SER A 121 -8.49 3.41 21.51
CA SER A 121 -7.32 2.58 21.19
C SER A 121 -6.26 3.27 20.34
N LEU A 122 -6.61 4.36 19.64
CA LEU A 122 -5.70 5.14 18.79
C LEU A 122 -5.45 6.57 19.30
N ALA A 123 -6.02 6.94 20.44
CA ALA A 123 -5.99 8.32 20.93
C ALA A 123 -4.57 8.82 21.28
N SER A 124 -3.66 7.92 21.64
CA SER A 124 -2.26 8.22 21.94
C SER A 124 -1.38 8.42 20.70
N PHE A 125 -1.86 8.07 19.50
CA PHE A 125 -1.07 8.15 18.28
C PHE A 125 -1.25 9.51 17.57
N THR A 126 -0.17 9.99 16.94
CA THR A 126 -0.25 11.15 16.04
C THR A 126 -1.09 10.81 14.80
N ASP A 127 -1.47 11.82 14.02
CA ASP A 127 -2.20 11.58 12.77
C ASP A 127 -1.37 10.80 11.75
N GLU A 128 -0.06 11.04 11.68
CA GLU A 128 0.85 10.27 10.83
C GLU A 128 0.91 8.81 11.27
N GLN A 129 1.08 8.55 12.57
CA GLN A 129 1.11 7.18 13.10
C GLN A 129 -0.24 6.48 12.87
N MET A 130 -1.35 7.18 13.12
CA MET A 130 -2.69 6.66 12.91
C MET A 130 -2.96 6.30 11.45
N PHE A 131 -2.52 7.14 10.51
CA PHE A 131 -2.62 6.86 9.08
C PHE A 131 -1.96 5.52 8.73
N PHE A 132 -0.72 5.32 9.20
CA PHE A 132 0.01 4.09 8.89
C PHE A 132 -0.60 2.87 9.59
N LEU A 133 -1.03 2.99 10.84
CA LEU A 133 -1.71 1.90 11.55
C LEU A 133 -3.02 1.51 10.87
N SER A 134 -3.88 2.49 10.55
CA SER A 134 -5.17 2.22 9.91
C SER A 134 -5.03 1.62 8.51
N SER A 135 -3.90 1.89 7.83
CA SER A 135 -3.59 1.29 6.54
C SER A 135 -3.38 -0.23 6.57
N CYS A 136 -3.10 -0.79 7.75
CA CYS A 136 -2.85 -2.21 7.94
C CYS A 136 -3.97 -3.00 8.62
N PHE A 137 -4.92 -2.37 9.30
CA PHE A 137 -5.94 -3.12 10.07
C PHE A 137 -6.77 -4.11 9.24
N LYS A 138 -7.00 -3.80 7.96
CA LYS A 138 -7.68 -4.70 7.01
C LYS A 138 -6.94 -6.02 6.77
N TRP A 139 -5.64 -6.07 7.07
CA TRP A 139 -4.78 -7.23 6.91
C TRP A 139 -4.57 -8.02 8.21
N CYS A 140 -5.17 -7.59 9.32
CA CYS A 140 -5.13 -8.37 10.56
C CYS A 140 -5.91 -9.69 10.37
N SER A 141 -5.20 -10.81 10.53
CA SER A 141 -5.75 -12.16 10.46
C SER A 141 -5.24 -12.96 11.65
N ALA A 142 -6.07 -13.87 12.18
CA ALA A 142 -5.67 -14.81 13.22
C ALA A 142 -4.77 -15.93 12.69
N GLU A 143 -4.80 -16.16 11.38
CA GLU A 143 -4.00 -17.18 10.71
C GLU A 143 -3.04 -16.52 9.73
N ASP A 144 -1.78 -16.92 9.82
CA ASP A 144 -0.72 -16.52 8.89
C ASP A 144 -0.66 -17.48 7.70
N LYS A 145 -1.83 -17.71 7.08
CA LYS A 145 -1.95 -18.61 5.93
C LYS A 145 -1.46 -17.92 4.67
N GLU A 146 -0.92 -18.73 3.76
CA GLU A 146 -0.78 -18.29 2.37
C GLU A 146 -2.14 -17.86 1.83
N SER A 147 -2.14 -16.71 1.17
CA SER A 147 -3.31 -16.23 0.45
C SER A 147 -3.61 -17.20 -0.70
N ALA A 148 -4.87 -17.61 -0.87
CA ALA A 148 -5.27 -18.29 -2.09
C ALA A 148 -5.29 -17.27 -3.25
N GLY A 149 -4.74 -17.63 -4.41
CA GLY A 149 -4.68 -16.75 -5.59
C GLY A 149 -3.54 -15.73 -5.53
N SER A 150 -3.50 -14.78 -6.48
CA SER A 150 -2.35 -13.91 -6.82
C SER A 150 -1.96 -12.84 -5.78
N TYR A 151 -2.13 -13.11 -4.49
CA TYR A 151 -1.91 -12.14 -3.42
C TYR A 151 -0.73 -12.54 -2.53
N SER A 152 0.03 -11.53 -2.09
CA SER A 152 0.95 -11.74 -0.98
C SER A 152 0.18 -12.01 0.33
N PRO A 153 0.81 -12.70 1.29
CA PRO A 153 0.28 -12.87 2.64
C PRO A 153 -0.05 -11.53 3.31
N PRO A 154 -1.10 -11.45 4.15
CA PRO A 154 -1.55 -10.19 4.75
C PRO A 154 -0.45 -9.39 5.47
N ARG A 155 0.45 -10.06 6.18
CA ARG A 155 1.57 -9.40 6.87
C ARG A 155 2.56 -8.76 5.91
N LEU A 156 2.83 -9.37 4.75
CA LEU A 156 3.68 -8.75 3.72
C LEU A 156 2.98 -7.57 3.05
N ARG A 157 1.67 -7.69 2.79
CA ARG A 157 0.83 -6.60 2.25
C ARG A 157 0.73 -5.39 3.19
N CYS A 158 0.86 -5.61 4.49
CA CYS A 158 1.03 -4.52 5.45
C CYS A 158 2.48 -3.99 5.48
N ASN A 159 3.45 -4.86 5.74
CA ASN A 159 4.79 -4.44 6.13
C ASN A 159 5.61 -3.89 4.97
N VAL A 160 5.57 -4.52 3.79
CA VAL A 160 6.45 -4.12 2.68
C VAL A 160 6.15 -2.71 2.17
N PRO A 161 4.88 -2.32 1.92
CA PRO A 161 4.54 -0.94 1.58
C PRO A 161 5.03 0.06 2.64
N LEU A 162 4.88 -0.26 3.94
CA LEU A 162 5.33 0.60 5.04
C LEU A 162 6.86 0.73 5.11
N MET A 163 7.59 -0.38 4.99
CA MET A 163 9.06 -0.42 4.93
C MET A 163 9.60 0.51 3.82
N ASN A 164 8.88 0.54 2.70
CA ASN A 164 9.24 1.31 1.54
C ASN A 164 8.92 2.82 1.66
N MET A 165 8.23 3.24 2.72
CA MET A 165 7.93 4.64 2.98
C MET A 165 8.86 5.23 4.06
N PRO A 166 9.80 6.14 3.73
CA PRO A 166 10.64 6.79 4.75
C PRO A 166 9.81 7.58 5.78
N GLN A 167 8.63 8.04 5.40
CA GLN A 167 7.70 8.74 6.28
C GLN A 167 7.16 7.84 7.39
N PHE A 168 6.99 6.53 7.13
CA PHE A 168 6.64 5.56 8.17
C PHE A 168 7.78 5.44 9.19
N ALA A 169 9.00 5.23 8.71
CA ALA A 169 10.17 5.12 9.58
C ALA A 169 10.36 6.38 10.44
N ALA A 170 10.10 7.57 9.89
CA ALA A 170 10.13 8.82 10.64
C ALA A 170 9.02 8.89 11.71
N ALA A 171 7.77 8.57 11.35
CA ALA A 171 6.62 8.63 12.27
C ALA A 171 6.75 7.69 13.47
N PHE A 172 7.43 6.55 13.30
CA PHE A 172 7.66 5.55 14.36
C PHE A 172 9.10 5.54 14.89
N HIS A 173 9.93 6.50 14.47
CA HIS A 173 11.34 6.60 14.88
C HIS A 173 12.13 5.29 14.69
N CYS A 174 11.88 4.58 13.59
CA CYS A 174 12.58 3.35 13.27
C CYS A 174 14.05 3.65 12.95
N GLY A 175 14.99 3.03 13.68
CA GLY A 175 16.43 3.19 13.42
C GLY A 175 16.86 2.67 12.03
N PRO A 176 17.91 3.23 11.42
CA PRO A 176 18.41 2.77 10.11
C PRO A 176 18.80 1.28 10.09
N GLY A 177 18.50 0.58 9.00
CA GLY A 177 18.84 -0.83 8.81
C GLY A 177 17.99 -1.81 9.63
N LYS A 178 17.01 -1.32 10.40
CA LYS A 178 16.01 -2.19 11.05
C LYS A 178 15.04 -2.76 10.02
N ALA A 179 14.36 -3.85 10.36
CA ALA A 179 13.41 -4.53 9.47
C ALA A 179 12.41 -3.55 8.83
N MET A 180 11.84 -2.63 9.61
CA MET A 180 10.89 -1.62 9.12
C MET A 180 11.51 -0.31 8.60
N ASN A 181 12.84 -0.24 8.47
CA ASN A 181 13.58 0.88 7.90
C ASN A 181 14.83 0.35 7.17
N PRO A 182 14.64 -0.40 6.06
CA PRO A 182 15.75 -0.96 5.30
C PRO A 182 16.60 0.15 4.67
N SER A 183 17.88 -0.15 4.46
CA SER A 183 18.83 0.76 3.79
C SER A 183 18.47 1.02 2.33
N THR A 184 17.84 0.04 1.69
CA THR A 184 17.43 0.10 0.29
C THR A 184 15.91 0.16 0.22
N ARG A 185 15.39 1.11 -0.56
CA ARG A 185 13.97 1.26 -0.88
C ARG A 185 13.80 1.30 -2.38
N CYS A 186 12.63 0.90 -2.83
CA CYS A 186 12.21 1.03 -4.21
C CYS A 186 11.52 2.38 -4.41
N ASP A 187 11.92 3.11 -5.43
CA ASP A 187 11.27 4.36 -5.79
C ASP A 187 10.07 4.05 -6.71
N PHE A 188 8.85 4.21 -6.21
CA PHE A 188 7.62 3.93 -6.98
C PHE A 188 7.00 5.15 -7.65
N MET A 189 7.52 6.36 -7.45
CA MET A 189 7.04 7.57 -8.12
C MET A 189 8.13 8.61 -8.33
#